data_AF-A0A7V4YX45-F1
#
_entry.id   AF-A0A7V4YX45-F1
#
_cell.length_a   1.000
_cell.length_b   1.000
_cell.length_c   1.000
_cell.angle_alpha   90.00
_cell.angle_beta   90.00
_cell.angle_gamma   90.00
#
_symmetry.space_group_name_H-M   'P 1'
#
loop_
_entity.id
_entity.type
_entity.pdbx_description
1 polymer ?
#
loop_
_entity_poly.entity_id
_entity_poly.type
_entity_poly.pdbx_seq_one_letter_code
_entity_poly.pdbx_strand_id
1 'polypeptide(L)' 'SMDEHFEALTLAQLQQYRKPIGLLNVRGYYDPLLQMLDNMVDNGFLKPDNRHLCLDASDVSGLLEKMTTYEYQALKKWL' A
#
# COMPACT_ATOMS: atom_id res chain seq x y z
N SER A 1 12.06 7.71 -3.53
CA SER A 1 11.98 7.34 -4.97
C SER A 1 10.79 6.39 -5.19
N MET A 2 10.28 6.22 -6.41
CA MET A 2 9.23 5.20 -6.68
C MET A 2 9.79 3.77 -6.55
N ASP A 3 11.03 3.57 -6.94
CA ASP A 3 11.73 2.27 -6.86
C ASP A 3 11.74 1.72 -5.42
N GLU A 4 12.22 2.52 -4.46
CA GLU A 4 12.24 2.17 -3.03
C GLU A 4 10.83 1.88 -2.47
N HIS A 5 9.81 2.59 -2.95
CA HIS A 5 8.43 2.38 -2.51
C HIS A 5 7.90 1.02 -2.97
N PHE A 6 8.12 0.67 -4.24
CA PHE A 6 7.73 -0.64 -4.78
C PHE A 6 8.55 -1.79 -4.19
N GLU A 7 9.84 -1.56 -3.90
CA GLU A 7 10.65 -2.53 -3.17
C GLU A 7 10.06 -2.82 -1.79
N ALA A 8 9.73 -1.77 -1.02
CA ALA A 8 9.09 -1.93 0.30
C ALA A 8 7.76 -2.69 0.22
N LEU A 9 6.91 -2.37 -0.76
CA LEU A 9 5.65 -3.09 -0.98
C LEU A 9 5.87 -4.56 -1.32
N THR A 10 6.87 -4.86 -2.14
CA THR A 10 7.25 -6.24 -2.49
C THR A 10 7.73 -7.00 -1.26
N LEU A 11 8.58 -6.40 -0.43
CA LEU A 11 9.04 -7.00 0.82
C LEU A 11 7.89 -7.23 1.82
N ALA A 12 6.91 -6.33 1.85
CA ALA A 12 5.70 -6.49 2.64
C ALA A 12 4.83 -7.65 2.13
N GLN A 13 4.64 -7.76 0.82
CA GLN A 13 3.93 -8.88 0.19
C GLN A 13 4.62 -10.23 0.48
N LEU A 14 5.95 -10.26 0.52
CA LEU A 14 6.75 -11.45 0.88
C LEU A 14 6.79 -11.72 2.39
N GLN A 15 6.08 -10.93 3.20
CA GLN A 15 6.02 -11.01 4.66
C GLN A 15 7.36 -10.77 5.37
N GLN A 16 8.32 -10.14 4.68
CA GLN A 16 9.66 -9.81 5.19
C GLN A 16 9.71 -8.40 5.80
N TYR A 17 8.71 -7.57 5.51
CA TYR A 17 8.57 -6.23 6.06
C TYR A 17 7.15 -6.03 6.60
N ARG A 18 7.02 -5.64 7.88
CA ARG A 18 5.71 -5.55 8.56
C ARG A 18 5.31 -4.15 9.01
N LYS A 19 6.13 -3.14 8.70
CA LYS A 19 5.80 -1.75 9.03
C LYS A 19 4.84 -1.19 7.96
N PRO A 20 3.97 -0.22 8.32
CA PRO A 20 3.10 0.43 7.36
C PRO A 20 3.91 1.18 6.29
N ILE A 21 3.42 1.14 5.06
CA ILE A 21 3.99 1.85 3.91
C ILE A 21 2.96 2.87 3.45
N GLY A 22 3.33 4.16 3.51
CA GLY A 22 2.41 5.28 3.29
C GLY A 22 2.80 6.16 2.11
N LEU A 23 1.79 6.63 1.39
CA LEU A 23 1.88 7.60 0.30
C LEU A 23 1.09 8.87 0.67
N LEU A 24 1.81 9.97 0.89
CA LEU A 24 1.19 11.27 1.12
C LEU A 24 0.76 11.89 -0.22
N ASN A 25 -0.52 11.79 -0.54
CA ASN A 25 -1.11 12.22 -1.80
C ASN A 25 -1.57 13.70 -1.79
N VAL A 26 -0.60 14.60 -1.66
CA VAL A 26 -0.88 16.04 -1.61
C VAL A 26 -1.45 16.50 -2.96
N ARG A 27 -2.65 17.09 -2.93
CA ARG A 27 -3.34 17.65 -4.11
C ARG A 27 -3.48 16.65 -5.26
N GLY A 28 -3.60 15.36 -4.97
CA GLY A 28 -3.81 14.32 -5.99
C GLY A 28 -2.59 13.99 -6.85
N TYR A 29 -1.38 14.38 -6.42
CA TYR A 29 -0.15 14.11 -7.17
C TYR A 29 0.03 12.61 -7.52
N TYR A 30 -0.38 11.72 -6.63
CA TYR A 30 -0.30 10.26 -6.78
C TYR A 30 -1.59 9.61 -7.27
N ASP A 31 -2.63 10.37 -7.63
CA ASP A 31 -3.88 9.80 -8.16
C ASP A 31 -3.64 8.84 -9.34
N PRO A 32 -2.77 9.16 -10.34
CA PRO A 32 -2.52 8.23 -11.45
C PRO A 32 -1.87 6.93 -10.99
N LEU A 33 -1.02 6.99 -9.95
CA LEU A 33 -0.36 5.81 -9.39
C LEU A 33 -1.36 4.93 -8.64
N LEU A 34 -2.20 5.53 -7.79
CA LEU A 34 -3.24 4.80 -7.06
C LEU A 34 -4.23 4.16 -8.03
N GLN A 35 -4.63 4.88 -9.08
CA GLN A 35 -5.49 4.35 -10.14
C GLN A 35 -4.83 3.20 -10.91
N MET A 36 -3.51 3.27 -11.17
CA MET A 36 -2.77 2.16 -11.77
C MET A 36 -2.82 0.91 -10.88
N LEU A 37 -2.62 1.06 -9.57
CA LEU A 37 -2.68 -0.06 -8.62
C LEU A 37 -4.10 -0.66 -8.58
N ASP A 38 -5.14 0.18 -8.60
CA ASP A 38 -6.54 -0.28 -8.62
C ASP A 38 -6.83 -1.05 -9.93
N ASN A 39 -6.39 -0.54 -11.08
CA ASN A 39 -6.51 -1.25 -12.36
C ASN A 39 -5.78 -2.61 -12.35
N MET A 40 -4.61 -2.69 -11.68
CA MET A 40 -3.91 -3.97 -11.53
C MET A 40 -4.71 -4.97 -10.70
N VAL A 41 -5.47 -4.52 -9.70
CA VAL A 41 -6.39 -5.37 -8.94
C VAL A 41 -7.51 -5.87 -9.84
N ASP A 42 -8.17 -4.97 -10.57
CA ASP A 42 -9.31 -5.30 -11.43
C ASP A 42 -8.94 -6.29 -12.54
N ASN A 43 -7.71 -6.23 -13.03
CA ASN A 43 -7.20 -7.12 -14.08
C ASN A 43 -6.49 -8.37 -13.51
N GLY A 44 -6.48 -8.58 -12.19
CA GLY A 44 -5.92 -9.77 -11.55
C GLY A 44 -4.39 -9.82 -11.47
N PHE A 45 -3.70 -8.71 -11.74
CA PHE A 45 -2.24 -8.58 -11.59
C PHE A 45 -1.82 -8.30 -10.14
N LEU A 46 -2.71 -7.73 -9.32
CA LEU A 46 -2.48 -7.46 -7.91
C LEU A 46 -3.63 -8.06 -7.08
N LYS A 47 -3.32 -8.70 -5.95
CA LYS A 47 -4.36 -9.14 -5.02
C LYS A 47 -4.94 -7.92 -4.28
N PRO A 48 -6.26 -7.84 -4.03
CA PRO A 48 -6.85 -6.78 -3.22
C PRO A 48 -6.13 -6.59 -1.87
N ASP A 49 -5.76 -7.68 -1.21
CA ASP A 49 -5.02 -7.64 0.06
C ASP A 49 -3.65 -6.96 -0.07
N ASN A 50 -2.96 -7.16 -1.19
CA ASN A 50 -1.69 -6.49 -1.44
C ASN A 50 -1.89 -4.99 -1.74
N ARG A 51 -3.03 -4.60 -2.33
CA ARG A 51 -3.38 -3.20 -2.53
C ARG A 51 -3.54 -2.45 -1.20
N HIS A 52 -4.00 -3.14 -0.15
CA HIS A 52 -4.11 -2.59 1.21
C HIS A 52 -2.76 -2.37 1.92
N LEU A 53 -1.66 -2.94 1.41
CA LEU A 53 -0.31 -2.66 1.93
C LEU A 53 0.16 -1.23 1.61
N CYS A 54 -0.40 -0.62 0.56
CA CYS A 54 -0.14 0.76 0.16
C CYS A 54 -1.19 1.68 0.79
N LEU A 55 -0.84 2.27 1.93
CA LEU A 55 -1.69 3.27 2.59
C LEU A 55 -1.52 4.62 1.90
N ASP A 56 -2.60 5.37 1.75
CA ASP A 56 -2.53 6.73 1.20
C ASP A 56 -3.45 7.69 1.98
N ALA A 57 -3.09 8.97 2.00
CA ALA A 57 -3.94 10.05 2.50
C ALA A 57 -3.52 11.39 1.90
N SER A 58 -4.44 12.36 1.87
CA SER A 58 -4.20 13.71 1.32
C SER A 58 -3.42 14.64 2.26
N ASP A 59 -3.29 14.28 3.53
CA ASP A 59 -2.65 15.06 4.57
C ASP A 59 -1.89 14.16 5.56
N VAL A 60 -0.99 14.80 6.31
CA VAL A 60 -0.07 14.12 7.23
C VAL A 60 -0.81 13.45 8.37
N SER A 61 -1.82 14.11 8.94
CA SER A 61 -2.57 13.60 10.08
C SER A 61 -3.30 12.32 9.74
N GLY A 62 -4.04 12.30 8.62
CA GLY A 62 -4.74 11.12 8.15
C GLY A 62 -3.80 9.98 7.77
N LEU A 63 -2.63 10.29 7.19
CA LEU A 63 -1.64 9.25 6.88
C LEU A 63 -1.07 8.63 8.16
N LEU A 64 -0.68 9.46 9.13
CA LEU A 64 -0.12 9.00 10.40
C LEU A 64 -1.13 8.16 11.18
N GLU A 65 -2.39 8.57 11.23
CA GLU A 65 -3.47 7.80 11.85
C GLU A 65 -3.54 6.39 11.24
N LYS A 66 -3.66 6.30 9.91
CA LYS A 66 -3.68 5.01 9.18
C LYS A 66 -2.44 4.16 9.47
N MET A 67 -1.26 4.78 9.57
CA MET A 67 -0.02 4.08 9.87
C MET A 67 0.04 3.58 11.33
N THR A 68 -0.49 4.33 12.29
CA THR A 68 -0.52 3.93 13.70
C THR A 68 -1.54 2.84 14.00
N THR A 69 -2.66 2.82 13.29
CA THR A 69 -3.69 1.78 13.39
C THR A 69 -3.44 0.60 12.47
N TYR A 70 -2.34 0.63 11.70
CA TYR A 70 -2.01 -0.43 10.77
C TYR A 70 -1.68 -1.71 11.52
N GLU A 71 -2.50 -2.74 11.30
CA GLU A 71 -2.20 -4.10 11.69
C GLU A 71 -1.76 -4.88 10.44
N TYR A 72 -0.57 -5.47 10.51
CA TYR A 72 -0.10 -6.34 9.45
C TYR A 72 -1.00 -7.59 9.38
N GLN A 73 -1.88 -7.61 8.40
CA GLN A 73 -2.71 -8.76 8.08
C GLN A 73 -1.85 -9.77 7.32
N ALA A 74 -1.17 -10.66 8.05
CA ALA A 74 -0.46 -11.76 7.42
C ALA A 74 -1.48 -12.62 6.66
N LEU A 75 -1.39 -12.62 5.32
CA LEU A 75 -2.11 -13.58 4.48
C LEU A 75 -1.92 -14.97 5.09
N LYS A 76 -3.00 -15.57 5.59
CA LYS A 76 -3.03 -17.01 5.85
C LYS A 76 -2.83 -17.67 4.50
N LYS A 77 -1.59 -18.08 4.23
CA LYS A 77 -1.29 -18.98 3.12
C LYS A 77 -2.00 -20.29 3.51
N TRP A 78 -3.20 -20.49 2.96
CA TRP A 78 -4.11 -21.63 3.17
C TRP A 78 -4.92 -21.60 4.49
N LEU A 79 -6.21 -21.30 4.37
CA LEU A 79 -7.29 -21.95 5.13
C LEU A 79 -8.30 -22.47 4.11
#